data_AF-A0A7M3MB09-F1
#
_entry.id   AF-A0A7M3MB09-F1
#
_cell.length_a   1.000
_cell.length_b   1.000
_cell.length_c   1.000
_cell.angle_alpha   90.00
_cell.angle_beta   90.00
_cell.angle_gamma   90.00
#
_symmetry.space_group_name_H-M   'P 1'
#
loop_
_entity.id
_entity.type
_entity.pdbx_description
1 polymer ?
#
loop_
_entity_poly.entity_id
_entity_poly.type
_entity_poly.pdbx_seq_one_letter_code
_entity_poly.pdbx_strand_id
1 'polypeptide(L)'
;MENNKILLVDDDENLLASFRRQLRKRYVTDIAATGEAGLAMISKEGPYALIISDYRMPGMNGIDFLAKAKELAPDTVRIILTGYADLDMAIQAVNEGSLFRLLTKPCPPQILVAAIRDGLRQHQLLNVEKELLENTLHGSIKVLSEMLSIIKPEAYGLASRIMPHVRVLSDAMEDPAAWKTETAARLCRLGYVALPDSILARVKKGKPLEAEELEAFNRHPAFAAKLIAHIPRLEDVCQIIAYQEKRFDGGGIPDDDVSGADIPLGARILKVAIGFESLLDKNFTKVDAIAALRRQAGAFDPDVLQALSDTVAQQTEMQSRAVTVGALKEGMILDQHVLINRAGKIVKVLGKGAELTETTVEYLMRIHRFVGIKEPIKVLMPVKPIIPEASPQKQRDTPKDETS
;
A
#
# COMPACT_ATOMS: atom_id res chain seq x y z
N MET A 1 15.91 12.29 2.34
CA MET A 1 15.79 13.76 2.30
C MET A 1 14.31 14.04 2.14
N GLU A 2 13.66 14.52 3.20
CA GLU A 2 12.24 14.84 3.20
C GLU A 2 11.90 15.77 2.03
N ASN A 3 10.75 15.54 1.39
CA ASN A 3 10.36 16.12 0.13
C ASN A 3 9.99 17.62 0.30
N ASN A 4 11.01 18.48 0.46
CA ASN A 4 10.89 19.93 0.61
C ASN A 4 10.64 20.61 -0.75
N LYS A 5 9.61 20.13 -1.47
CA LYS A 5 9.22 20.64 -2.77
C LYS A 5 8.45 21.94 -2.59
N ILE A 6 8.89 23.01 -3.25
CA ILE A 6 8.31 24.35 -3.16
C ILE A 6 7.67 24.72 -4.50
N LEU A 7 6.47 25.27 -4.48
CA LEU A 7 5.83 25.85 -5.66
C LEU A 7 5.93 27.38 -5.60
N LEU A 8 6.48 27.99 -6.64
CA LEU A 8 6.51 29.44 -6.81
C LEU A 8 5.50 29.84 -7.89
N VAL A 9 4.61 30.79 -7.59
CA VAL A 9 3.57 31.24 -8.52
C VAL A 9 3.64 32.75 -8.66
N ASP A 10 3.91 33.23 -9.87
CA ASP A 10 4.10 34.66 -10.18
C ASP A 10 3.93 34.83 -11.70
N ASP A 11 3.34 35.94 -12.15
CA ASP A 11 3.16 36.21 -13.58
C ASP A 11 4.45 36.75 -14.24
N ASP A 12 5.44 37.17 -13.45
CA ASP A 12 6.77 37.55 -13.95
C ASP A 12 7.70 36.32 -14.07
N GLU A 13 7.81 35.80 -15.29
CA GLU A 13 8.69 34.68 -15.60
C GLU A 13 10.18 34.96 -15.29
N ASN A 14 10.64 36.21 -15.39
CA ASN A 14 12.02 36.56 -15.09
C ASN A 14 12.28 36.47 -13.59
N LEU A 15 11.30 36.89 -12.77
CA LEU A 15 11.37 36.78 -11.32
C LEU A 15 11.35 35.31 -10.89
N LEU A 16 10.47 34.48 -11.46
CA LEU A 16 10.45 33.04 -11.22
C LEU A 16 11.78 32.37 -11.58
N ALA A 17 12.35 32.71 -12.75
CA ALA A 17 13.65 32.18 -13.17
C ALA A 17 14.78 32.61 -12.22
N SER A 18 14.72 33.84 -11.70
CA SER A 18 15.66 34.36 -10.70
C SER A 18 15.57 33.57 -9.39
N PHE A 19 14.38 33.41 -8.83
CA PHE A 19 14.16 32.64 -7.60
C PHE A 19 14.55 31.17 -7.77
N ARG A 20 14.17 30.54 -8.87
CA ARG A 20 14.58 29.17 -9.18
C ARG A 20 16.09 29.02 -9.16
N ARG A 21 16.83 29.94 -9.81
CA ARG A 21 18.31 29.94 -9.83
C ARG A 21 18.90 30.09 -8.43
N GLN A 22 18.33 30.97 -7.62
CA GLN A 22 18.78 31.25 -6.26
C GLN A 22 18.54 30.05 -5.32
N LEU A 23 17.43 29.35 -5.48
CA LEU A 23 16.97 28.28 -4.58
C LEU A 23 17.44 26.88 -4.99
N ARG A 24 17.83 26.66 -6.25
CA ARG A 24 18.20 25.36 -6.84
C ARG A 24 19.22 24.55 -6.05
N LYS A 25 20.15 25.20 -5.34
CA LYS A 25 21.19 24.52 -4.55
C LYS A 25 20.67 23.90 -3.24
N ARG A 26 19.50 24.34 -2.76
CA ARG A 26 18.98 23.97 -1.43
C ARG A 26 17.58 23.35 -1.44
N TYR A 27 16.77 23.67 -2.46
CA TYR A 27 15.38 23.26 -2.52
C TYR A 27 15.01 22.75 -3.91
N VAL A 28 14.06 21.82 -3.96
CA VAL A 28 13.37 21.41 -5.19
C VAL A 28 12.24 22.41 -5.42
N THR A 29 12.25 23.09 -6.57
CA THR A 29 11.29 24.16 -6.84
C THR A 29 10.64 23.97 -8.19
N ASP A 30 9.30 24.02 -8.20
CA ASP A 30 8.50 24.15 -9.42
C ASP A 30 7.96 25.57 -9.52
N ILE A 31 7.62 25.98 -10.74
CA ILE A 31 7.20 27.34 -11.05
C ILE A 31 5.91 27.30 -11.88
N ALA A 32 4.98 28.20 -11.61
CA ALA A 32 3.77 28.39 -12.39
C ALA A 32 3.56 29.88 -12.67
N ALA A 33 3.20 30.21 -13.92
CA ALA A 33 3.01 31.60 -14.34
C ALA A 33 1.63 32.17 -13.96
N THR A 34 0.68 31.32 -13.55
CA THR A 34 -0.69 31.71 -13.19
C THR A 34 -1.21 30.86 -12.03
N GLY A 35 -2.24 31.36 -11.32
CA GLY A 35 -2.92 30.63 -10.26
C GLY A 35 -3.52 29.30 -10.74
N GLU A 36 -4.12 29.26 -11.93
CA GLU A 36 -4.70 28.05 -12.52
C GLU A 36 -3.64 26.99 -12.81
N ALA A 37 -2.49 27.40 -13.37
CA ALA A 37 -1.36 26.50 -13.59
C ALA A 37 -0.82 25.97 -12.26
N GLY A 38 -0.75 26.83 -11.23
CA GLY A 38 -0.38 26.43 -9.87
C GLY A 38 -1.31 25.37 -9.29
N LEU A 39 -2.64 25.54 -9.40
CA LEU A 39 -3.63 24.57 -8.92
C LEU A 39 -3.51 23.23 -9.66
N ALA A 40 -3.32 23.28 -10.98
CA ALA A 40 -3.11 22.06 -11.77
C ALA A 40 -1.84 21.30 -11.34
N MET A 41 -0.75 22.02 -11.03
CA MET A 41 0.48 21.43 -10.51
C MET A 41 0.29 20.83 -9.12
N ILE A 42 -0.47 21.46 -8.23
CA ILE A 42 -0.77 20.91 -6.90
C ILE A 42 -1.46 19.55 -7.02
N SER A 43 -2.46 19.44 -7.91
CA SER A 43 -3.21 18.19 -8.09
C SER A 43 -2.42 17.09 -8.81
N LYS A 44 -1.55 17.44 -9.77
CA LYS A 44 -0.84 16.44 -10.61
C LYS A 44 0.56 16.10 -10.14
N GLU A 45 1.28 17.07 -9.58
CA GLU A 45 2.71 17.00 -9.30
C GLU A 45 3.05 17.25 -7.81
N GLY A 46 2.03 17.46 -6.98
CA GLY A 46 2.18 17.52 -5.53
C GLY A 46 2.66 16.21 -4.91
N PRO A 47 2.88 16.16 -3.59
CA PRO A 47 2.61 17.24 -2.62
C PRO A 47 3.71 18.31 -2.58
N TYR A 48 3.33 19.55 -2.22
CA TYR A 48 4.25 20.66 -1.97
C TYR A 48 4.28 21.00 -0.48
N ALA A 49 5.49 21.22 0.05
CA ALA A 49 5.67 21.63 1.44
C ALA A 49 5.35 23.11 1.67
N LEU A 50 5.63 23.94 0.66
CA LEU A 50 5.48 25.39 0.71
C LEU A 50 5.03 25.92 -0.65
N ILE A 51 4.05 26.81 -0.66
CA ILE A 51 3.66 27.61 -1.82
C ILE A 51 4.00 29.07 -1.54
N ILE A 52 4.61 29.73 -2.51
CA ILE A 52 4.87 31.17 -2.49
C ILE A 52 4.18 31.76 -3.73
N SER A 53 3.18 32.61 -3.52
CA SER A 53 2.44 33.27 -4.60
C SER A 53 2.66 34.77 -4.60
N ASP A 54 2.69 35.39 -5.76
CA ASP A 54 2.42 36.83 -5.85
C ASP A 54 0.96 37.14 -5.55
N TYR A 55 0.71 38.35 -5.05
CA TYR A 55 -0.63 38.88 -4.86
C TYR A 55 -1.30 39.27 -6.19
N ARG A 56 -0.62 40.00 -7.08
CA ARG A 56 -1.18 40.52 -8.33
C ARG A 56 -0.85 39.61 -9.49
N MET A 57 -1.75 38.68 -9.79
CA MET A 57 -1.65 37.84 -10.99
C MET A 57 -2.89 38.06 -11.88
N PRO A 58 -2.75 38.04 -13.22
CA PRO A 58 -3.88 38.10 -14.14
C PRO A 58 -4.86 36.94 -13.92
N GLY A 59 -6.15 37.24 -13.99
CA GLY A 59 -7.23 36.24 -13.83
C GLY A 59 -7.54 35.95 -12.37
N MET A 60 -6.65 35.20 -11.68
CA MET A 60 -6.80 34.82 -10.28
C MET A 60 -5.70 35.44 -9.43
N ASN A 61 -6.06 36.23 -8.43
CA ASN A 61 -5.10 36.83 -7.51
C ASN A 61 -4.50 35.78 -6.55
N GLY A 62 -3.40 36.13 -5.89
CA GLY A 62 -2.69 35.22 -4.99
C GLY A 62 -3.49 34.74 -3.79
N ILE A 63 -4.40 35.55 -3.26
CA ILE A 63 -5.24 35.17 -2.12
C ILE A 63 -6.23 34.09 -2.55
N ASP A 64 -6.96 34.32 -3.65
CA ASP A 64 -7.95 33.39 -4.18
C ASP A 64 -7.30 32.06 -4.58
N PHE A 65 -6.11 32.14 -5.18
CA PHE A 65 -5.30 30.97 -5.48
C PHE A 65 -4.92 30.19 -4.21
N LEU A 66 -4.39 30.86 -3.19
CA LEU A 66 -3.95 30.21 -1.95
C LEU A 66 -5.12 29.66 -1.12
N ALA A 67 -6.31 30.27 -1.21
CA ALA A 67 -7.54 29.74 -0.62
C ALA A 67 -7.94 28.40 -1.27
N LYS A 68 -7.98 28.33 -2.61
CA LYS A 68 -8.23 27.07 -3.33
C LYS A 68 -7.13 26.03 -3.10
N ALA A 69 -5.88 26.47 -3.01
CA ALA A 69 -4.77 25.58 -2.70
C ALA A 69 -4.89 24.95 -1.30
N LYS A 70 -5.50 25.64 -0.33
CA LYS A 70 -5.78 25.11 1.02
C LYS A 70 -6.81 23.99 1.00
N GLU A 71 -7.81 24.07 0.13
CA GLU A 71 -8.80 23.00 -0.02
C GLU A 71 -8.17 21.74 -0.62
N LEU A 72 -7.30 21.89 -1.62
CA LEU A 72 -6.61 20.77 -2.28
C LEU A 72 -5.47 20.18 -1.44
N ALA A 73 -4.74 21.04 -0.72
CA ALA A 73 -3.55 20.69 0.05
C ALA A 73 -3.55 21.45 1.39
N PRO A 74 -4.32 20.98 2.39
CA PRO A 74 -4.50 21.68 3.66
C PRO A 74 -3.20 21.82 4.46
N ASP A 75 -2.36 20.79 4.41
CA ASP A 75 -1.11 20.67 5.16
C ASP A 75 0.02 21.56 4.58
N THR A 76 -0.13 22.07 3.36
CA THR A 76 0.87 22.91 2.69
C THR A 76 0.94 24.30 3.31
N VAL A 77 2.15 24.76 3.62
CA VAL A 77 2.38 26.12 4.12
C VAL A 77 2.29 27.12 2.97
N ARG A 78 1.72 28.30 3.21
CA ARG A 78 1.39 29.28 2.17
C ARG A 78 1.96 30.65 2.52
N ILE A 79 2.75 31.23 1.62
CA ILE A 79 3.35 32.57 1.73
C ILE A 79 2.86 33.42 0.57
N ILE A 80 2.55 34.69 0.84
CA ILE A 80 2.25 35.67 -0.20
C ILE A 80 3.36 36.72 -0.30
N LEU A 81 3.72 37.06 -1.53
CA LEU A 81 4.56 38.20 -1.90
C LEU A 81 3.61 39.31 -2.40
N THR A 82 3.75 40.54 -1.92
CA THR A 82 2.88 41.65 -2.32
C THR A 82 3.63 42.96 -2.45
N GLY A 83 3.15 43.88 -3.30
CA GLY A 83 3.67 45.25 -3.37
C GLY A 83 3.17 46.11 -2.20
N TYR A 84 3.84 47.25 -1.95
CA TYR A 84 3.41 48.20 -0.90
C TYR A 84 1.99 48.74 -1.12
N ALA A 85 1.57 48.92 -2.37
CA ALA A 85 0.25 49.43 -2.72
C ALA A 85 -0.90 48.47 -2.37
N ASP A 86 -0.60 47.21 -2.09
CA ASP A 86 -1.57 46.13 -1.88
C ASP A 86 -1.51 45.55 -0.45
N LEU A 87 -0.67 46.13 0.41
CA LEU A 87 -0.40 45.60 1.74
C LEU A 87 -1.67 45.59 2.61
N ASP A 88 -2.43 46.69 2.62
CA ASP A 88 -3.66 46.80 3.42
C ASP A 88 -4.74 45.80 2.97
N MET A 89 -4.90 45.63 1.64
CA MET A 89 -5.81 44.65 1.07
C MET A 89 -5.39 43.21 1.40
N ALA A 90 -4.09 42.92 1.33
CA ALA A 90 -3.57 41.61 1.68
C ALA A 90 -3.71 41.32 3.19
N ILE A 91 -3.49 42.31 4.07
CA ILE A 91 -3.69 42.16 5.53
C ILE A 91 -5.15 41.86 5.85
N GLN A 92 -6.10 42.54 5.21
CA GLN A 92 -7.53 42.28 5.41
C GLN A 92 -7.90 40.83 5.03
N ALA A 93 -7.34 40.32 3.93
CA ALA A 93 -7.56 38.95 3.47
C ALA A 93 -6.86 37.86 4.34
N VAL A 94 -5.78 38.20 5.06
CA VAL A 94 -5.04 37.25 5.91
C VAL A 94 -5.86 36.77 7.12
N ASN A 95 -6.82 37.57 7.60
CA ASN A 95 -7.55 37.33 8.85
C ASN A 95 -8.42 36.05 8.85
N GLU A 96 -8.53 35.35 7.73
CA GLU A 96 -9.22 34.05 7.60
C GLU A 96 -8.32 32.82 7.87
N GLY A 97 -7.08 33.02 8.35
CA GLY A 97 -6.20 31.93 8.81
C GLY A 97 -5.66 31.05 7.68
N SER A 98 -5.55 31.60 6.47
CA SER A 98 -5.14 30.85 5.27
C SER A 98 -3.66 31.00 4.91
N LEU A 99 -2.96 31.98 5.48
CA LEU A 99 -1.55 32.30 5.17
C LEU A 99 -0.65 32.19 6.39
N PHE A 100 0.57 31.67 6.18
CA PHE A 100 1.61 31.59 7.19
C PHE A 100 2.41 32.89 7.31
N ARG A 101 2.72 33.53 6.18
CA ARG A 101 3.48 34.77 6.16
C ARG A 101 3.17 35.62 4.94
N LEU A 102 3.21 36.93 5.13
CA LEU A 102 3.19 37.94 4.08
C LEU A 102 4.58 38.59 3.99
N LEU A 103 5.09 38.77 2.78
CA LEU A 103 6.34 39.46 2.48
C LEU A 103 6.09 40.57 1.45
N THR A 104 6.85 41.66 1.55
CA THR A 104 6.76 42.79 0.61
C THR A 104 7.77 42.67 -0.53
N LYS A 105 7.36 43.09 -1.74
CA LYS A 105 8.23 43.30 -2.90
C LYS A 105 8.79 44.74 -2.89
N PRO A 106 10.08 44.95 -3.22
CA PRO A 106 11.08 43.94 -3.51
C PRO A 106 11.49 43.17 -2.25
N CYS A 107 11.63 41.84 -2.35
CA CYS A 107 11.99 40.98 -1.23
C CYS A 107 13.50 40.63 -1.32
N PRO A 108 14.33 41.08 -0.36
CA PRO A 108 15.74 40.71 -0.32
C PRO A 108 15.94 39.20 -0.28
N PRO A 109 16.93 38.65 -1.02
CA PRO A 109 17.25 37.22 -1.05
C PRO A 109 17.34 36.55 0.32
N GLN A 110 17.91 37.24 1.30
CA GLN A 110 18.12 36.73 2.66
C GLN A 110 16.80 36.57 3.42
N ILE A 111 15.87 37.51 3.23
CA ILE A 111 14.53 37.49 3.86
C ILE A 111 13.70 36.36 3.27
N LEU A 112 13.70 36.21 1.94
CA LEU A 112 12.99 35.11 1.27
C LEU A 112 13.50 33.75 1.75
N VAL A 113 14.83 33.56 1.82
CA VAL A 113 15.41 32.30 2.28
C VAL A 113 15.08 32.01 3.75
N ALA A 114 15.04 33.04 4.60
CA ALA A 114 14.62 32.89 5.99
C ALA A 114 13.13 32.49 6.08
N ALA A 115 12.26 33.15 5.31
CA ALA A 115 10.84 32.84 5.26
C ALA A 115 10.56 31.43 4.73
N ILE A 116 11.30 30.98 3.72
CA ILE A 116 11.23 29.60 3.23
C ILE A 116 11.62 28.61 4.32
N ARG A 117 12.72 28.87 5.03
CA ARG A 117 13.19 28.00 6.11
C ARG A 117 12.14 27.88 7.21
N ASP A 118 11.58 29.00 7.64
CA ASP A 118 10.54 29.05 8.67
C ASP A 118 9.27 28.34 8.20
N GLY A 119 8.86 28.55 6.95
CA GLY A 119 7.69 27.90 6.35
C GLY A 119 7.85 26.38 6.24
N LEU A 120 9.02 25.91 5.79
CA LEU A 120 9.31 24.47 5.75
C LEU A 120 9.36 23.85 7.15
N ARG A 121 9.91 24.57 8.15
CA ARG A 121 9.87 24.12 9.55
C ARG A 121 8.43 24.03 10.07
N GLN A 122 7.57 24.99 9.73
CA GLN A 122 6.15 24.93 10.08
C GLN A 122 5.45 23.73 9.43
N HIS A 123 5.73 23.46 8.14
CA HIS A 123 5.24 22.28 7.43
C HIS A 123 5.69 20.99 8.12
N GLN A 124 6.96 20.91 8.54
CA GLN A 124 7.46 19.77 9.31
C GLN A 124 6.68 19.60 10.61
N LEU A 125 6.47 20.67 11.39
CA LEU A 125 5.72 20.59 12.65
C LEU A 125 4.28 20.09 12.46
N LEU A 126 3.60 20.52 11.40
CA LEU A 126 2.25 20.05 11.07
C LEU A 126 2.22 18.56 10.73
N ASN A 127 3.27 18.05 10.06
CA ASN A 127 3.35 16.64 9.69
C ASN A 127 3.92 15.74 10.79
N VAL A 128 4.72 16.26 11.71
CA VAL A 128 5.32 15.48 12.81
C VAL A 128 4.25 14.88 13.71
N GLU A 129 3.18 15.61 14.05
CA GLU A 129 2.09 15.04 14.87
C GLU A 129 1.41 13.87 14.16
N LYS A 130 1.13 14.03 12.87
CA LYS A 130 0.52 13.00 12.02
C LYS A 130 1.44 11.78 11.88
N GLU A 131 2.73 12.01 11.64
CA GLU A 131 3.73 10.97 11.50
C GLU A 131 3.99 10.24 12.83
N LEU A 132 4.08 10.97 13.95
CA LEU A 132 4.19 10.38 15.29
C LEU A 132 2.96 9.52 15.60
N LEU A 133 1.76 10.00 15.27
CA LEU A 133 0.53 9.25 15.49
C LEU A 133 0.49 7.98 14.62
N GLU A 134 0.88 8.08 13.35
CA GLU A 134 0.93 6.93 12.43
C GLU A 134 2.00 5.91 12.84
N ASN A 135 3.20 6.36 13.20
CA ASN A 135 4.26 5.49 13.69
C ASN A 135 3.91 4.85 15.03
N THR A 136 3.26 5.58 15.93
CA THR A 136 2.80 5.04 17.23
C THR A 136 1.67 4.03 17.04
N LEU A 137 0.74 4.30 16.12
CA LEU A 137 -0.31 3.38 15.74
C LEU A 137 0.29 2.09 15.14
N HIS A 138 1.21 2.22 14.19
CA HIS A 138 1.88 1.09 13.56
C HIS A 138 2.69 0.27 14.59
N GLY A 139 3.37 0.94 15.52
CA GLY A 139 4.08 0.30 16.63
C GLY A 139 3.13 -0.47 17.54
N SER A 140 1.97 0.09 17.87
CA SER A 140 0.95 -0.56 18.69
C SER A 140 0.36 -1.80 18.01
N ILE A 141 0.02 -1.70 16.72
CA ILE A 141 -0.44 -2.83 15.89
C ILE A 141 0.63 -3.93 15.88
N LYS A 142 1.90 -3.57 15.67
CA LYS A 142 3.01 -4.52 15.64
C LYS A 142 3.14 -5.29 16.96
N VAL A 143 3.09 -4.60 18.12
CA VAL A 143 3.14 -5.25 19.43
C VAL A 143 1.96 -6.21 19.62
N LEU A 144 0.74 -5.83 19.23
CA LEU A 144 -0.43 -6.71 19.32
C LEU A 144 -0.28 -7.95 18.45
N SER A 145 0.20 -7.79 17.21
CA SER A 145 0.47 -8.90 16.30
C SER A 145 1.58 -9.82 16.82
N GLU A 146 2.66 -9.26 17.39
CA GLU A 146 3.75 -10.02 18.01
C GLU A 146 3.28 -10.80 19.24
N MET A 147 2.46 -10.19 20.10
CA MET A 147 1.86 -10.88 21.25
C MET A 147 0.97 -12.03 20.80
N LEU A 148 0.16 -11.84 19.76
CA LEU A 148 -0.63 -12.92 19.17
C LEU A 148 0.25 -14.05 18.63
N SER A 149 1.41 -13.72 18.04
CA SER A 149 2.37 -14.73 17.58
C SER A 149 2.93 -15.60 18.69
N ILE A 150 3.06 -15.05 19.91
CA ILE A 150 3.53 -15.78 21.10
C ILE A 150 2.41 -16.61 21.71
N ILE A 151 1.21 -16.02 21.89
CA ILE A 151 0.09 -16.66 22.59
C ILE A 151 -0.59 -17.72 21.70
N LYS A 152 -0.75 -17.44 20.40
CA LYS A 152 -1.44 -18.31 19.42
C LYS A 152 -0.65 -18.37 18.10
N PRO A 153 0.47 -19.11 18.03
CA PRO A 153 1.32 -19.18 16.83
C PRO A 153 0.57 -19.59 15.56
N GLU A 154 -0.41 -20.51 15.67
CA GLU A 154 -1.21 -20.97 14.53
C GLU A 154 -2.10 -19.85 13.94
N ALA A 155 -2.64 -18.97 14.79
CA ALA A 155 -3.47 -17.85 14.38
C ALA A 155 -2.65 -16.79 13.63
N TYR A 156 -1.43 -16.52 14.11
CA TYR A 156 -0.50 -15.57 13.48
C TYR A 156 -0.01 -16.04 12.11
N GLY A 157 0.27 -17.35 11.97
CA GLY A 157 0.70 -17.92 10.69
C GLY A 157 -0.29 -17.69 9.55
N LEU A 158 -1.59 -17.63 9.85
CA LEU A 158 -2.63 -17.35 8.85
C LEU A 158 -2.64 -15.88 8.41
N ALA A 159 -2.46 -14.92 9.32
CA ALA A 159 -2.39 -13.50 8.99
C ALA A 159 -1.30 -13.20 7.94
N SER A 160 -0.16 -13.92 8.02
CA SER A 160 0.92 -13.81 7.04
C SER A 160 0.57 -14.38 5.67
N ARG A 161 -0.31 -15.39 5.59
CA ARG A 161 -0.73 -16.02 4.33
C ARG A 161 -1.88 -15.30 3.64
N ILE A 162 -2.80 -14.69 4.40
CA ILE A 162 -3.89 -13.90 3.81
C ILE A 162 -3.41 -12.55 3.28
N MET A 163 -2.33 -11.98 3.82
CA MET A 163 -1.87 -10.63 3.49
C MET A 163 -1.57 -10.41 1.99
N PRO A 164 -0.84 -11.32 1.29
CA PRO A 164 -0.67 -11.20 -0.16
C PRO A 164 -1.99 -11.17 -0.93
N HIS A 165 -2.97 -11.98 -0.52
CA HIS A 165 -4.29 -12.00 -1.15
C HIS A 165 -5.07 -10.70 -0.90
N VAL A 166 -5.03 -10.19 0.33
CA VAL A 166 -5.70 -8.94 0.68
C VAL A 166 -5.15 -7.77 -0.12
N ARG A 167 -3.83 -7.66 -0.30
CA ARG A 167 -3.22 -6.58 -1.10
C ARG A 167 -3.65 -6.62 -2.55
N VAL A 168 -3.47 -7.78 -3.18
CA VAL A 168 -3.83 -7.99 -4.58
C VAL A 168 -5.32 -7.73 -4.83
N LEU A 169 -6.20 -8.15 -3.90
CA LEU A 169 -7.63 -7.88 -3.99
C LEU A 169 -7.96 -6.40 -3.73
N SER A 170 -7.29 -5.74 -2.79
CA SER A 170 -7.50 -4.32 -2.52
C SER A 170 -7.12 -3.47 -3.72
N ASP A 171 -6.01 -3.79 -4.39
CA ASP A 171 -5.58 -3.13 -5.62
C ASP A 171 -6.58 -3.39 -6.77
N ALA A 172 -6.97 -4.64 -6.98
CA ALA A 172 -7.89 -5.02 -8.05
C ALA A 172 -9.31 -4.44 -7.87
N MET A 173 -9.73 -4.23 -6.63
CA MET A 173 -11.03 -3.63 -6.29
C MET A 173 -10.96 -2.10 -6.14
N GLU A 174 -9.81 -1.48 -6.39
CA GLU A 174 -9.56 -0.05 -6.19
C GLU A 174 -10.01 0.44 -4.79
N ASP A 175 -9.67 -0.34 -3.74
CA ASP A 175 -10.10 -0.06 -2.36
C ASP A 175 -9.63 1.33 -1.90
N PRO A 176 -10.54 2.29 -1.67
CA PRO A 176 -10.18 3.65 -1.28
C PRO A 176 -9.53 3.71 0.11
N ALA A 177 -9.60 2.64 0.88
CA ALA A 177 -9.06 2.53 2.22
C ALA A 177 -8.23 1.26 2.43
N ALA A 178 -7.45 0.83 1.42
CA ALA A 178 -6.63 -0.38 1.45
C ALA A 178 -5.78 -0.56 2.73
N TRP A 179 -5.24 0.53 3.29
CA TRP A 179 -4.46 0.47 4.55
C TRP A 179 -5.29 -0.04 5.75
N LYS A 180 -6.60 0.28 5.79
CA LYS A 180 -7.54 -0.20 6.83
C LYS A 180 -7.80 -1.68 6.65
N THR A 181 -8.02 -2.12 5.41
CA THR A 181 -8.21 -3.52 5.05
C THR A 181 -6.98 -4.37 5.39
N GLU A 182 -5.78 -3.89 5.06
CA GLU A 182 -4.52 -4.53 5.47
C GLU A 182 -4.39 -4.61 7.00
N THR A 183 -4.70 -3.53 7.70
CA THR A 183 -4.62 -3.50 9.17
C THR A 183 -5.61 -4.49 9.79
N ALA A 184 -6.83 -4.54 9.27
CA ALA A 184 -7.84 -5.50 9.68
C ALA A 184 -7.37 -6.94 9.45
N ALA A 185 -6.76 -7.25 8.31
CA ALA A 185 -6.20 -8.58 8.03
C ALA A 185 -5.12 -9.01 9.04
N ARG A 186 -4.30 -8.08 9.54
CA ARG A 186 -3.29 -8.39 10.58
C ARG A 186 -3.92 -8.69 11.94
N LEU A 187 -5.03 -8.03 12.25
CA LEU A 187 -5.66 -8.04 13.57
C LEU A 187 -6.90 -8.95 13.66
N CYS A 188 -7.44 -9.43 12.55
CA CYS A 188 -8.71 -10.15 12.51
C CYS A 188 -8.74 -11.43 13.37
N ARG A 189 -7.57 -12.00 13.66
CA ARG A 189 -7.40 -13.19 14.51
C ARG A 189 -7.10 -12.89 15.97
N LEU A 190 -7.05 -11.62 16.37
CA LEU A 190 -6.89 -11.24 17.79
C LEU A 190 -8.01 -11.85 18.66
N GLY A 191 -9.19 -12.06 18.07
CA GLY A 191 -10.33 -12.71 18.71
C GLY A 191 -10.07 -14.15 19.18
N TYR A 192 -9.10 -14.84 18.59
CA TYR A 192 -8.79 -16.23 18.94
C TYR A 192 -8.12 -16.37 20.31
N VAL A 193 -7.66 -15.27 20.91
CA VAL A 193 -7.11 -15.28 22.28
C VAL A 193 -8.17 -15.73 23.30
N ALA A 194 -9.45 -15.46 23.05
CA ALA A 194 -10.55 -15.89 23.91
C ALA A 194 -10.98 -17.36 23.70
N LEU A 195 -10.41 -18.06 22.71
CA LEU A 195 -10.84 -19.40 22.31
C LEU A 195 -9.85 -20.49 22.78
N PRO A 196 -10.36 -21.60 23.35
CA PRO A 196 -9.57 -22.80 23.59
C PRO A 196 -8.98 -23.39 22.30
N ASP A 197 -7.78 -23.98 22.39
CA ASP A 197 -7.10 -24.59 21.24
C ASP A 197 -7.86 -25.79 20.66
N SER A 198 -8.67 -26.47 21.48
CA SER A 198 -9.55 -27.56 21.04
C SER A 198 -10.58 -27.11 20.01
N ILE A 199 -11.19 -25.94 20.22
CA ILE A 199 -12.17 -25.34 19.29
C ILE A 199 -11.47 -24.98 17.98
N LEU A 200 -10.34 -24.25 18.07
CA LEU A 200 -9.57 -23.85 16.89
C LEU A 200 -9.11 -25.05 16.05
N ALA A 201 -8.65 -26.12 16.71
CA ALA A 201 -8.23 -27.34 16.05
C ALA A 201 -9.39 -28.08 15.35
N ARG A 202 -10.61 -28.03 15.91
CA ARG A 202 -11.82 -28.58 15.27
C ARG A 202 -12.22 -27.78 14.04
N VAL A 203 -12.25 -26.45 14.16
CA VAL A 203 -12.55 -25.53 13.05
C VAL A 203 -11.59 -25.75 11.88
N LYS A 204 -10.28 -25.80 12.15
CA LYS A 204 -9.24 -26.08 11.16
C LYS A 204 -9.46 -27.40 10.43
N LYS A 205 -9.90 -28.44 11.14
CA LYS A 205 -10.22 -29.77 10.58
C LYS A 205 -11.60 -29.84 9.92
N GLY A 206 -12.39 -28.76 9.92
CA GLY A 206 -13.77 -28.75 9.43
C GLY A 206 -14.70 -29.67 10.22
N LYS A 207 -14.39 -29.93 11.49
CA LYS A 207 -15.26 -30.73 12.36
C LYS A 207 -16.41 -29.88 12.89
N PRO A 208 -17.61 -30.45 13.09
CA PRO A 208 -18.71 -29.73 13.70
C PRO A 208 -18.32 -29.30 15.12
N LEU A 209 -18.83 -28.14 15.52
CA LEU A 209 -18.73 -27.61 16.87
C LEU A 209 -20.05 -27.83 17.60
N GLU A 210 -19.98 -28.04 18.91
CA GLU A 210 -21.18 -28.01 19.77
C GLU A 210 -21.77 -26.59 19.81
N ALA A 211 -23.03 -26.45 20.22
CA ALA A 211 -23.73 -25.16 20.21
C ALA A 211 -22.97 -24.05 20.99
N GLU A 212 -22.45 -24.37 22.17
CA GLU A 212 -21.65 -23.44 22.99
C GLU A 212 -20.30 -23.10 22.35
N GLU A 213 -19.64 -24.09 21.75
CA GLU A 213 -18.37 -23.89 21.03
C GLU A 213 -18.57 -23.01 19.79
N LEU A 214 -19.67 -23.21 19.06
CA LEU A 214 -20.03 -22.43 17.88
C LEU A 214 -20.38 -20.99 18.26
N GLU A 215 -21.13 -20.78 19.34
CA GLU A 215 -21.44 -19.44 19.85
C GLU A 215 -20.16 -18.69 20.26
N ALA A 216 -19.27 -19.36 21.00
CA ALA A 216 -17.97 -18.78 21.36
C ALA A 216 -17.15 -18.43 20.12
N PHE A 217 -17.10 -19.34 19.12
CA PHE A 217 -16.43 -19.08 17.86
C PHE A 217 -17.06 -17.89 17.12
N ASN A 218 -18.38 -17.81 16.99
CA ASN A 218 -19.06 -16.73 16.29
C ASN A 218 -18.85 -15.35 16.94
N ARG A 219 -18.57 -15.30 18.25
CA ARG A 219 -18.28 -14.04 18.97
C ARG A 219 -16.85 -13.54 18.78
N HIS A 220 -15.94 -14.33 18.20
CA HIS A 220 -14.53 -13.94 18.05
C HIS A 220 -14.30 -12.64 17.25
N PRO A 221 -15.04 -12.32 16.16
CA PRO A 221 -14.83 -11.09 15.40
C PRO A 221 -15.19 -9.86 16.21
N ALA A 222 -16.35 -9.89 16.87
CA ALA A 222 -16.82 -8.82 17.74
C ALA A 222 -15.88 -8.62 18.94
N PHE A 223 -15.35 -9.71 19.51
CA PHE A 223 -14.36 -9.62 20.57
C PHE A 223 -13.05 -8.98 20.08
N ALA A 224 -12.55 -9.37 18.91
CA ALA A 224 -11.36 -8.76 18.29
C ALA A 224 -11.55 -7.26 18.07
N ALA A 225 -12.68 -6.85 17.49
CA ALA A 225 -13.03 -5.45 17.29
C ALA A 225 -13.07 -4.69 18.62
N LYS A 226 -13.69 -5.26 19.66
CA LYS A 226 -13.77 -4.66 20.99
C LYS A 226 -12.38 -4.44 21.63
N LEU A 227 -11.42 -5.36 21.41
CA LEU A 227 -10.06 -5.22 21.95
C LEU A 227 -9.31 -4.01 21.39
N ILE A 228 -9.60 -3.61 20.15
CA ILE A 228 -8.91 -2.50 19.47
C ILE A 228 -9.77 -1.23 19.37
N ALA A 229 -11.03 -1.26 19.82
CA ALA A 229 -11.99 -0.16 19.72
C ALA A 229 -11.57 1.12 20.46
N HIS A 230 -10.65 1.03 21.42
CA HIS A 230 -10.11 2.19 22.14
C HIS A 230 -8.88 2.82 21.48
N ILE A 231 -8.40 2.26 20.36
CA ILE A 231 -7.29 2.82 19.60
C ILE A 231 -7.87 3.83 18.59
N PRO A 232 -7.50 5.13 18.67
CA PRO A 232 -8.01 6.14 17.75
C PRO A 232 -7.73 5.79 16.28
N ARG A 233 -8.64 6.15 15.37
CA ARG A 233 -8.53 5.93 13.91
C ARG A 233 -8.70 4.48 13.47
N LEU A 234 -9.03 3.56 14.37
CA LEU A 234 -9.32 2.16 14.06
C LEU A 234 -10.82 1.82 14.02
N GLU A 235 -11.71 2.81 14.04
CA GLU A 235 -13.18 2.60 14.07
C GLU A 235 -13.63 1.76 12.86
N ASP A 236 -13.19 2.14 11.66
CA ASP A 236 -13.48 1.40 10.43
C ASP A 236 -12.77 0.04 10.38
N VAL A 237 -11.57 -0.06 10.97
CA VAL A 237 -10.86 -1.35 11.10
C VAL A 237 -11.63 -2.30 12.01
N CYS A 238 -12.20 -1.79 13.11
CA CYS A 238 -13.08 -2.55 13.99
C CYS A 238 -14.30 -3.06 13.23
N GLN A 239 -14.92 -2.22 12.39
CA GLN A 239 -16.04 -2.61 11.57
C GLN A 239 -15.65 -3.70 10.55
N ILE A 240 -14.53 -3.54 9.84
CA ILE A 240 -14.03 -4.54 8.90
C ILE A 240 -13.84 -5.91 9.60
N ILE A 241 -13.22 -5.91 10.78
CA ILE A 241 -12.99 -7.14 11.56
C ILE A 241 -14.31 -7.75 12.05
N ALA A 242 -15.23 -6.93 12.56
CA ALA A 242 -16.51 -7.41 13.08
C ALA A 242 -17.33 -8.12 12.00
N TYR A 243 -17.35 -7.58 10.78
CA TYR A 243 -18.08 -8.12 9.63
C TYR A 243 -17.31 -9.18 8.82
N GLN A 244 -16.13 -9.64 9.26
CA GLN A 244 -15.31 -10.60 8.50
C GLN A 244 -16.04 -11.94 8.22
N GLU A 245 -17.00 -12.32 9.06
CA GLU A 245 -17.81 -13.54 8.90
C GLU A 245 -19.18 -13.28 8.27
N LYS A 246 -19.55 -12.02 7.99
CA LYS A 246 -20.84 -11.64 7.39
C LYS A 246 -20.95 -12.19 5.97
N ARG A 247 -22.09 -12.76 5.61
CA ARG A 247 -22.34 -13.26 4.26
C ARG A 247 -22.89 -12.14 3.38
N PHE A 248 -22.57 -12.20 2.09
CA PHE A 248 -23.02 -11.19 1.13
C PHE A 248 -24.55 -11.14 0.98
N ASP A 249 -25.24 -12.26 1.21
CA ASP A 249 -26.70 -12.35 1.25
C ASP A 249 -27.36 -11.82 2.54
N GLY A 250 -26.57 -11.25 3.47
CA GLY A 250 -27.04 -10.70 4.74
C GLY A 250 -27.03 -11.69 5.90
N GLY A 251 -26.81 -12.99 5.66
CA GLY A 251 -26.63 -13.96 6.74
C GLY A 251 -25.27 -13.83 7.45
N GLY A 252 -25.02 -14.73 8.40
CA GLY A 252 -23.73 -14.78 9.12
C GLY A 252 -23.68 -13.82 10.30
N ILE A 253 -22.47 -13.40 10.68
CA ILE A 253 -22.22 -12.59 11.89
C ILE A 253 -21.53 -11.28 11.49
N PRO A 254 -21.95 -10.12 12.01
CA PRO A 254 -23.06 -9.89 12.95
C PRO A 254 -24.43 -10.31 12.41
N ASP A 255 -25.35 -10.68 13.31
CA ASP A 255 -26.73 -11.00 12.96
C ASP A 255 -27.56 -9.70 12.96
N ASP A 256 -27.44 -8.97 11.85
CA ASP A 256 -28.07 -7.68 11.57
C ASP A 256 -28.52 -7.62 10.10
N ASP A 257 -29.20 -6.54 9.71
CA ASP A 257 -29.80 -6.41 8.36
C ASP A 257 -28.80 -5.98 7.27
N VAL A 258 -27.52 -5.80 7.60
CA VAL A 258 -26.49 -5.35 6.64
C VAL A 258 -26.23 -6.45 5.60
N SER A 259 -26.28 -6.12 4.32
CA SER A 259 -26.06 -7.09 3.24
C SER A 259 -25.45 -6.46 2.00
N GLY A 260 -25.00 -7.29 1.05
CA GLY A 260 -24.48 -6.84 -0.23
C GLY A 260 -23.35 -5.82 -0.11
N ALA A 261 -23.49 -4.72 -0.86
CA ALA A 261 -22.50 -3.64 -0.90
C ALA A 261 -22.45 -2.78 0.37
N ASP A 262 -23.46 -2.86 1.24
CA ASP A 262 -23.48 -2.14 2.53
C ASP A 262 -22.48 -2.74 3.53
N ILE A 263 -22.05 -3.99 3.30
CA ILE A 263 -20.94 -4.60 4.02
C ILE A 263 -19.65 -3.88 3.62
N PRO A 264 -18.80 -3.43 4.58
CA PRO A 264 -17.54 -2.77 4.27
C PRO A 264 -16.72 -3.58 3.25
N LEU A 265 -16.21 -2.91 2.21
CA LEU A 265 -15.42 -3.57 1.15
C LEU A 265 -14.27 -4.39 1.73
N GLY A 266 -13.54 -3.83 2.71
CA GLY A 266 -12.47 -4.55 3.39
C GLY A 266 -12.92 -5.84 4.07
N ALA A 267 -14.16 -5.91 4.59
CA ALA A 267 -14.70 -7.14 5.19
C ALA A 267 -15.03 -8.19 4.12
N ARG A 268 -15.58 -7.76 2.99
CA ARG A 268 -15.85 -8.62 1.82
C ARG A 268 -14.55 -9.22 1.26
N ILE A 269 -13.50 -8.39 1.13
CA ILE A 269 -12.14 -8.82 0.75
C ILE A 269 -11.59 -9.84 1.76
N LEU A 270 -11.64 -9.49 3.05
CA LEU A 270 -11.10 -10.32 4.12
C LEU A 270 -11.79 -11.69 4.19
N LYS A 271 -13.11 -11.74 4.02
CA LYS A 271 -13.89 -12.99 3.99
C LYS A 271 -13.45 -13.90 2.85
N VAL A 272 -13.28 -13.36 1.64
CA VAL A 272 -12.79 -14.12 0.48
C VAL A 272 -11.37 -14.64 0.73
N ALA A 273 -10.46 -13.78 1.21
CA ALA A 273 -9.08 -14.17 1.49
C ALA A 273 -8.98 -15.27 2.56
N ILE A 274 -9.76 -15.16 3.65
CA ILE A 274 -9.84 -16.18 4.71
C ILE A 274 -10.41 -17.49 4.17
N GLY A 275 -11.52 -17.41 3.42
CA GLY A 275 -12.17 -18.60 2.85
C GLY A 275 -11.24 -19.35 1.89
N PHE A 276 -10.52 -18.61 1.06
CA PHE A 276 -9.54 -19.16 0.12
C PHE A 276 -8.39 -19.87 0.84
N GLU A 277 -7.75 -19.21 1.80
CA GLU A 277 -6.67 -19.81 2.59
C GLU A 277 -7.12 -21.05 3.38
N SER A 278 -8.32 -21.02 3.96
CA SER A 278 -8.90 -22.18 4.66
C SER A 278 -9.07 -23.40 3.74
N LEU A 279 -9.36 -23.20 2.46
CA LEU A 279 -9.45 -24.29 1.48
C LEU A 279 -8.06 -24.77 1.04
N LEU A 280 -7.10 -23.86 0.88
CA LEU A 280 -5.71 -24.24 0.59
C LEU A 280 -5.09 -25.06 1.74
N ASP A 281 -5.37 -24.70 2.99
CA ASP A 281 -4.96 -25.48 4.17
C ASP A 281 -5.57 -26.90 4.18
N LYS A 282 -6.70 -27.11 3.49
CA LYS A 282 -7.34 -28.43 3.27
C LYS A 282 -6.81 -29.13 2.00
N ASN A 283 -5.68 -28.69 1.46
CA ASN A 283 -5.03 -29.21 0.25
C ASN A 283 -5.84 -29.06 -1.05
N PHE A 284 -6.77 -28.11 -1.12
CA PHE A 284 -7.38 -27.76 -2.40
C PHE A 284 -6.35 -27.09 -3.30
N THR A 285 -6.42 -27.34 -4.61
CA THR A 285 -5.69 -26.50 -5.56
C THR A 285 -6.31 -25.09 -5.58
N LYS A 286 -5.57 -24.07 -6.05
CA LYS A 286 -6.12 -22.70 -6.15
C LYS A 286 -7.41 -22.67 -6.98
N VAL A 287 -7.45 -23.42 -8.08
CA VAL A 287 -8.61 -23.53 -8.97
C VAL A 287 -9.80 -24.19 -8.26
N ASP A 288 -9.56 -25.31 -7.58
CA ASP A 288 -10.61 -26.02 -6.84
C ASP A 288 -11.13 -25.20 -5.66
N ALA A 289 -10.26 -24.44 -5.01
CA ALA A 289 -10.63 -23.54 -3.92
C ALA A 289 -11.57 -22.44 -4.40
N ILE A 290 -11.24 -21.75 -5.51
CA ILE A 290 -12.13 -20.74 -6.12
C ILE A 290 -13.48 -21.38 -6.52
N ALA A 291 -13.46 -22.55 -7.15
CA ALA A 291 -14.67 -23.27 -7.52
C ALA A 291 -15.53 -23.64 -6.30
N ALA A 292 -14.91 -24.04 -5.20
CA ALA A 292 -15.61 -24.37 -3.95
C ALA A 292 -16.20 -23.13 -3.28
N LEU A 293 -15.53 -21.97 -3.32
CA LEU A 293 -16.08 -20.70 -2.84
C LEU A 293 -17.31 -20.28 -3.67
N ARG A 294 -17.22 -20.37 -5.00
CA ARG A 294 -18.32 -20.04 -5.93
C ARG A 294 -19.58 -20.89 -5.72
N ARG A 295 -19.44 -22.13 -5.24
CA ARG A 295 -20.59 -23.00 -4.94
C ARG A 295 -21.37 -22.55 -3.70
N GLN A 296 -20.79 -21.73 -2.83
CA GLN A 296 -21.46 -21.22 -1.64
C GLN A 296 -22.27 -19.98 -2.00
N ALA A 297 -23.43 -20.19 -2.63
CA ALA A 297 -24.34 -19.13 -3.04
C ALA A 297 -24.62 -18.14 -1.89
N GLY A 298 -24.52 -16.84 -2.19
CA GLY A 298 -24.77 -15.75 -1.24
C GLY A 298 -23.70 -15.56 -0.15
N ALA A 299 -22.71 -16.45 -0.02
CA ALA A 299 -21.73 -16.36 1.05
C ALA A 299 -20.68 -15.26 0.84
N PHE A 300 -20.27 -15.07 -0.41
CA PHE A 300 -19.17 -14.18 -0.79
C PHE A 300 -19.65 -13.17 -1.82
N ASP A 301 -18.97 -12.02 -1.83
CA ASP A 301 -19.16 -11.01 -2.87
C ASP A 301 -18.71 -11.56 -4.24
N PRO A 302 -19.59 -11.56 -5.25
CA PRO A 302 -19.27 -12.01 -6.61
C PRO A 302 -18.11 -11.24 -7.25
N ASP A 303 -18.01 -9.92 -7.03
CA ASP A 303 -17.02 -9.07 -7.68
C ASP A 303 -15.63 -9.35 -7.08
N VAL A 304 -15.54 -9.50 -5.76
CA VAL A 304 -14.30 -9.88 -5.07
C VAL A 304 -13.87 -11.30 -5.45
N LEU A 305 -14.82 -12.24 -5.59
CA LEU A 305 -14.51 -13.60 -6.08
C LEU A 305 -13.99 -13.58 -7.52
N GLN A 306 -14.51 -12.70 -8.35
CA GLN A 306 -14.04 -12.52 -9.72
C GLN A 306 -12.62 -11.96 -9.74
N ALA A 307 -12.35 -10.91 -8.96
CA ALA A 307 -10.99 -10.37 -8.78
C ALA A 307 -9.99 -11.43 -8.28
N LEU A 308 -10.38 -12.29 -7.34
CA LEU A 308 -9.55 -13.42 -6.91
C LEU A 308 -9.28 -14.40 -8.07
N SER A 309 -10.29 -14.70 -8.87
CA SER A 309 -10.16 -15.60 -10.03
C SER A 309 -9.18 -15.06 -11.06
N ASP A 310 -9.28 -13.77 -11.39
CA ASP A 310 -8.45 -13.13 -12.41
C ASP A 310 -6.99 -13.03 -11.95
N THR A 311 -6.78 -12.66 -10.68
CA THR A 311 -5.44 -12.57 -10.09
C THR A 311 -4.78 -13.95 -9.96
N VAL A 312 -5.53 -14.99 -9.60
CA VAL A 312 -5.02 -16.37 -9.60
C VAL A 312 -4.76 -16.87 -11.02
N ALA A 313 -5.58 -16.52 -12.02
CA ALA A 313 -5.32 -16.89 -13.41
C ALA A 313 -4.00 -16.30 -13.92
N GLN A 314 -3.75 -15.01 -13.66
CA GLN A 314 -2.49 -14.34 -13.96
C GLN A 314 -1.29 -14.99 -13.25
N GLN A 315 -1.46 -15.48 -12.02
CA GLN A 315 -0.43 -16.24 -11.30
C GLN A 315 -0.30 -17.70 -11.77
N THR A 316 -1.33 -18.29 -12.38
CA THR A 316 -1.31 -19.67 -12.88
C THR A 316 -0.76 -19.75 -14.30
N GLU A 317 -0.75 -18.62 -15.01
CA GLU A 317 0.17 -18.38 -16.12
C GLU A 317 1.65 -18.36 -15.68
N MET A 318 1.97 -18.66 -14.42
CA MET A 318 3.34 -18.93 -14.00
C MET A 318 3.67 -20.42 -14.20
N GLN A 319 4.59 -20.72 -15.11
CA GLN A 319 5.09 -22.08 -15.32
C GLN A 319 6.13 -22.46 -14.26
N SER A 320 6.00 -23.67 -13.72
CA SER A 320 7.05 -24.28 -12.90
C SER A 320 8.27 -24.59 -13.77
N ARG A 321 9.39 -23.94 -13.48
CA ARG A 321 10.68 -24.14 -14.15
C ARG A 321 11.72 -24.61 -13.17
N ALA A 322 12.52 -25.58 -13.58
CA ALA A 322 13.65 -26.07 -12.82
C ALA A 322 14.87 -25.16 -13.10
N VAL A 323 15.36 -24.47 -12.08
CA VAL A 323 16.52 -23.57 -12.16
C VAL A 323 17.61 -24.01 -11.19
N THR A 324 18.86 -23.63 -11.47
CA THR A 324 19.97 -23.79 -10.52
C THR A 324 19.91 -22.68 -9.46
N VAL A 325 20.54 -22.90 -8.30
CA VAL A 325 20.67 -21.92 -7.22
C VAL A 325 21.28 -20.61 -7.75
N GLY A 326 22.26 -20.69 -8.66
CA GLY A 326 22.89 -19.52 -9.27
C GLY A 326 22.00 -18.75 -10.25
N ALA A 327 20.89 -19.34 -10.70
CA ALA A 327 19.92 -18.71 -11.59
C ALA A 327 18.71 -18.12 -10.84
N LEU A 328 18.67 -18.24 -9.51
CA LEU A 328 17.64 -17.62 -8.68
C LEU A 328 17.76 -16.10 -8.71
N LYS A 329 16.63 -15.42 -8.82
CA LYS A 329 16.52 -13.96 -8.82
C LYS A 329 15.46 -13.53 -7.82
N GLU A 330 15.58 -12.28 -7.39
CA GLU A 330 14.53 -11.62 -6.62
C GLU A 330 13.19 -11.66 -7.35
N GLY A 331 12.10 -11.84 -6.60
CA GLY A 331 10.73 -11.96 -7.10
C GLY A 331 10.34 -13.35 -7.62
N MET A 332 11.27 -14.32 -7.70
CA MET A 332 10.91 -15.70 -8.02
C MET A 332 10.17 -16.36 -6.84
N ILE A 333 9.16 -17.18 -7.13
CA ILE A 333 8.41 -17.91 -6.09
C ILE A 333 8.76 -19.39 -6.15
N LEU A 334 9.06 -20.01 -5.01
CA LEU A 334 9.40 -21.44 -4.96
C LEU A 334 8.17 -22.34 -5.21
N ASP A 335 8.27 -23.27 -6.17
CA ASP A 335 7.25 -24.31 -6.41
C ASP A 335 7.54 -25.62 -5.65
N GLN A 336 8.60 -25.65 -4.85
CA GLN A 336 8.96 -26.76 -3.97
C GLN A 336 9.61 -26.28 -2.69
N HIS A 337 9.65 -27.13 -1.66
CA HIS A 337 10.48 -26.88 -0.48
C HIS A 337 11.97 -26.94 -0.85
N VAL A 338 12.75 -26.01 -0.31
CA VAL A 338 14.22 -26.09 -0.38
C VAL A 338 14.70 -26.84 0.85
N LEU A 339 15.31 -27.99 0.63
CA LEU A 339 15.75 -28.90 1.66
C LEU A 339 17.28 -29.04 1.61
N ILE A 340 17.92 -29.10 2.77
CA ILE A 340 19.34 -29.42 2.93
C ILE A 340 19.51 -30.64 3.81
N ASN A 341 20.62 -31.36 3.61
CA ASN A 341 21.04 -32.40 4.53
C ASN A 341 22.11 -31.83 5.46
N ARG A 342 21.80 -31.72 6.76
CA ARG A 342 22.75 -31.28 7.78
C ARG A 342 22.98 -32.42 8.75
N ALA A 343 24.18 -33.02 8.70
CA ALA A 343 24.58 -34.13 9.57
C ALA A 343 23.57 -35.30 9.57
N GLY A 344 23.08 -35.69 8.39
CA GLY A 344 22.14 -36.82 8.22
C GLY A 344 20.67 -36.45 8.48
N LYS A 345 20.35 -35.21 8.86
CA LYS A 345 18.98 -34.73 9.04
C LYS A 345 18.56 -33.83 7.88
N ILE A 346 17.40 -34.11 7.31
CA ILE A 346 16.78 -33.24 6.30
C ILE A 346 16.17 -32.03 7.01
N VAL A 347 16.67 -30.84 6.69
CA VAL A 347 16.20 -29.57 7.25
C VAL A 347 15.61 -28.73 6.12
N LYS A 348 14.41 -28.19 6.36
CA LYS A 348 13.76 -27.26 5.43
C LYS A 348 14.36 -25.86 5.62
N VAL A 349 14.93 -25.32 4.56
CA VAL A 349 15.50 -23.97 4.54
C VAL A 349 14.42 -22.95 4.16
N LEU A 350 13.66 -23.24 3.11
CA LEU A 350 12.52 -22.42 2.67
C LEU A 350 11.31 -23.26 2.27
N GLY A 351 10.13 -22.70 2.47
CA GLY A 351 8.84 -23.31 2.12
C GLY A 351 8.50 -23.18 0.63
N LYS A 352 7.73 -24.13 0.10
CA LYS A 352 7.00 -23.93 -1.16
C LYS A 352 6.08 -22.72 -0.99
N GLY A 353 6.00 -21.86 -2.01
CA GLY A 353 5.23 -20.62 -2.00
C GLY A 353 5.99 -19.41 -1.45
N ALA A 354 7.22 -19.58 -0.94
CA ALA A 354 8.03 -18.44 -0.52
C ALA A 354 8.53 -17.66 -1.74
N GLU A 355 8.29 -16.35 -1.72
CA GLU A 355 8.89 -15.39 -2.64
C GLU A 355 10.34 -15.11 -2.24
N LEU A 356 11.23 -15.10 -3.23
CA LEU A 356 12.65 -14.84 -3.02
C LEU A 356 12.89 -13.33 -3.01
N THR A 357 13.22 -12.81 -1.83
CA THR A 357 13.83 -11.48 -1.67
C THR A 357 15.32 -11.52 -1.96
N GLU A 358 15.95 -10.39 -2.25
CA GLU A 358 17.41 -10.26 -2.41
C GLU A 358 18.19 -10.99 -1.29
N THR A 359 17.81 -10.75 -0.03
CA THR A 359 18.42 -11.39 1.15
C THR A 359 18.27 -12.93 1.14
N THR A 360 17.12 -13.45 0.74
CA THR A 360 16.91 -14.91 0.69
C THR A 360 17.67 -15.55 -0.47
N VAL A 361 17.82 -14.87 -1.60
CA VAL A 361 18.64 -15.33 -2.73
C VAL A 361 20.10 -15.46 -2.30
N GLU A 362 20.65 -14.43 -1.65
CA GLU A 362 22.00 -14.46 -1.09
C GLU A 362 22.20 -15.59 -0.07
N TYR A 363 21.22 -15.77 0.82
CA TYR A 363 21.24 -16.83 1.83
C TYR A 363 21.27 -18.23 1.21
N LEU A 364 20.46 -18.49 0.17
CA LEU A 364 20.44 -19.76 -0.55
C LEU A 364 21.76 -20.02 -1.28
N MET A 365 22.33 -19.01 -1.95
CA MET A 365 23.65 -19.12 -2.59
C MET A 365 24.73 -19.47 -1.56
N ARG A 366 24.71 -18.81 -0.40
CA ARG A 366 25.66 -19.07 0.68
C ARG A 366 25.53 -20.51 1.21
N ILE A 367 24.31 -20.96 1.51
CA ILE A 367 24.09 -22.33 2.00
C ILE A 367 24.50 -23.37 0.98
N HIS A 368 24.15 -23.18 -0.30
CA HIS A 368 24.52 -24.11 -1.36
C HIS A 368 26.05 -24.29 -1.44
N ARG A 369 26.81 -23.21 -1.27
CA ARG A 369 28.28 -23.25 -1.26
C ARG A 369 28.87 -24.06 -0.09
N PHE A 370 28.26 -24.04 1.10
CA PHE A 370 28.84 -24.67 2.30
C PHE A 370 28.25 -26.04 2.65
N VAL A 371 26.97 -26.26 2.38
CA VAL A 371 26.22 -27.46 2.80
C VAL A 371 25.71 -28.26 1.59
N GLY A 372 25.55 -27.60 0.44
CA GLY A 372 24.91 -28.19 -0.73
C GLY A 372 23.38 -28.14 -0.61
N ILE A 373 22.74 -27.61 -1.65
CA ILE A 373 21.29 -27.69 -1.83
C ILE A 373 21.02 -28.67 -2.97
N LYS A 374 20.00 -29.53 -2.82
CA LYS A 374 19.59 -30.43 -3.88
C LYS A 374 19.02 -29.63 -5.05
N GLU A 375 19.71 -29.70 -6.19
CA GLU A 375 19.31 -29.09 -7.45
C GLU A 375 18.67 -30.12 -8.41
N PRO A 376 17.87 -29.65 -9.39
CA PRO A 376 17.44 -28.28 -9.60
C PRO A 376 16.30 -27.84 -8.65
N ILE A 377 16.17 -26.53 -8.43
CA ILE A 377 15.09 -25.92 -7.65
C ILE A 377 13.94 -25.54 -8.58
N LYS A 378 12.72 -25.98 -8.27
CA LYS A 378 11.53 -25.55 -9.01
C LYS A 378 11.04 -24.19 -8.52
N VAL A 379 10.90 -23.26 -9.44
CA VAL A 379 10.34 -21.91 -9.22
C VAL A 379 9.18 -21.65 -10.18
N LEU A 380 8.22 -20.83 -9.78
CA LEU A 380 7.16 -20.29 -10.63
C LEU A 380 7.70 -19.07 -11.37
N MET A 381 7.65 -19.09 -12.71
CA MET A 381 8.03 -17.97 -13.57
C MET A 381 6.86 -17.56 -14.47
N PRO A 382 6.63 -16.26 -14.72
CA PRO A 382 5.56 -15.82 -15.62
C PRO A 382 5.78 -16.37 -17.03
N VAL A 383 4.71 -16.84 -17.67
CA VAL A 383 4.69 -17.14 -19.11
C VAL A 383 4.85 -15.80 -19.84
N LYS A 384 6.09 -15.37 -20.05
CA LYS A 384 6.34 -14.36 -21.08
C LYS A 384 6.01 -14.96 -22.44
N PRO A 385 5.37 -14.20 -23.35
CA PRO A 385 5.15 -14.64 -24.72
C PRO A 385 6.50 -14.92 -25.36
N ILE A 386 6.57 -16.02 -26.11
CA ILE A 386 7.69 -16.32 -27.00
C ILE A 386 7.74 -15.18 -28.02
N ILE A 387 8.59 -14.19 -27.79
CA ILE A 387 9.07 -13.34 -28.88
C ILE A 387 10.00 -14.26 -29.68
N PRO A 388 9.70 -14.60 -30.95
CA PRO A 388 10.64 -15.36 -31.75
C PRO A 388 11.94 -14.57 -31.81
N GLU A 389 13.06 -15.21 -31.46
CA GLU A 389 14.38 -14.65 -31.69
C GLU A 389 14.45 -14.14 -33.13
N ALA A 390 14.81 -12.86 -33.27
CA ALA A 390 14.98 -12.23 -34.57
C ALA A 390 15.93 -13.10 -35.41
N SER A 391 15.42 -13.60 -36.53
CA SER A 391 16.20 -14.31 -37.54
C SER A 391 17.50 -13.56 -37.82
N PRO A 392 18.66 -14.24 -37.88
CA PRO A 392 19.92 -13.57 -38.16
C PRO A 392 19.82 -12.86 -39.51
N GLN A 393 20.08 -11.54 -39.47
CA GLN A 393 20.10 -10.66 -40.63
C GLN A 393 20.96 -11.27 -41.74
N LYS A 394 20.31 -11.53 -42.88
CA LYS A 394 20.99 -11.82 -44.15
C LYS A 394 22.02 -10.72 -44.40
N GLN A 395 23.28 -11.13 -44.55
CA GLN A 395 24.35 -10.32 -45.11
C GLN A 395 23.85 -9.67 -46.41
N ARG A 396 23.92 -8.34 -46.44
CA ARG A 396 23.75 -7.55 -47.67
C ARG A 396 24.96 -7.82 -48.55
N ASP A 397 24.74 -8.52 -49.66
CA ASP A 397 25.63 -8.49 -50.81
C ASP A 397 25.72 -7.05 -51.32
N THR A 398 26.92 -6.49 -51.31
CA THR A 398 27.29 -5.29 -52.06
C THR A 398 27.32 -5.60 -53.56
N PRO A 399 26.65 -4.85 -54.43
CA PRO A 399 26.84 -4.98 -55.87
C PRO A 399 28.22 -4.43 -56.26
N LYS A 400 28.98 -5.24 -56.99
CA LYS A 400 30.18 -4.80 -57.71
C LYS A 400 29.76 -3.92 -58.87
N ASP A 401 30.35 -2.72 -58.92
CA ASP A 401 30.46 -1.89 -60.12
C ASP A 401 31.24 -2.64 -61.20
N GLU A 402 30.63 -2.82 -62.37
CA GLU A 402 31.30 -3.03 -63.66
C GLU A 402 30.63 -2.14 -64.71
N THR A 403 31.34 -1.07 -65.09
CA THR A 403 31.46 -0.50 -66.45
C THR A 403 30.21 -0.25 -67.29
N SER A 404 29.83 1.02 -67.45
CA SER A 404 29.88 1.79 -68.72
C SER A 404 29.41 3.23 -68.54
#